data_AF-A0A959ATS4-F1
#
_entry.id   AF-A0A959ATS4-F1
#
_cell.length_a   1.000
_cell.length_b   1.000
_cell.length_c   1.000
_cell.angle_alpha   90.00
_cell.angle_beta   90.00
_cell.angle_gamma   90.00
#
_symmetry.space_group_name_H-M   'P 1'
#
loop_
_entity.id
_entity.type
_entity.pdbx_description
1 polymer ?
#
loop_
_entity_poly.entity_id
_entity_poly.type
_entity_poly.pdbx_seq_one_letter_code
_entity_poly.pdbx_strand_id
1 'polypeptide(L)'
;MISRKRMKMDLIGQSMLATGLAITGLSGLSLVWFIGVLSLLGLWQGASAVHLALAYEYRERHIFLWLFLGFILTLPLGIWLIGVWAIFPISLGVIAYFIVTVRDTLEEMQRPRSFWDL
;
A
#
# COMPACT_ATOMS: atom_id res chain seq x y z
N MET A 1 13.31 13.97 6.90
CA MET A 1 12.57 13.37 8.04
C MET A 1 11.08 13.34 7.73
N ILE A 2 10.39 12.23 7.96
CA ILE A 2 8.98 12.10 7.56
C ILE A 2 8.08 12.77 8.59
N SER A 3 7.13 13.61 8.17
CA SER A 3 6.16 14.22 9.09
C SER A 3 5.25 13.17 9.74
N ARG A 4 5.09 13.23 11.07
CA ARG A 4 4.10 12.43 11.82
C ARG A 4 2.68 12.56 11.26
N LYS A 5 2.30 13.77 10.82
CA LYS A 5 0.98 14.01 10.21
C LYS A 5 0.84 13.23 8.90
N ARG A 6 1.89 13.20 8.07
CA ARG A 6 1.92 12.44 6.82
C ARG A 6 1.76 10.94 7.05
N MET A 7 2.49 10.36 8.01
CA MET A 7 2.36 8.93 8.34
C MET A 7 0.97 8.57 8.85
N LYS A 8 0.37 9.41 9.72
CA LYS A 8 -1.00 9.21 10.19
C LYS A 8 -2.02 9.25 9.06
N MET A 9 -1.95 10.24 8.18
CA MET A 9 -2.89 10.36 7.04
C MET A 9 -2.76 9.17 6.09
N ASP A 10 -1.53 8.73 5.81
CA ASP A 10 -1.28 7.57 4.96
C ASP A 10 -1.84 6.28 5.57
N LEU A 11 -1.57 6.05 6.87
CA LEU A 11 -2.09 4.87 7.57
C LEU A 11 -3.62 4.87 7.63
N ILE A 12 -4.25 6.02 7.90
CA ILE A 12 -5.72 6.14 7.92
C ILE A 12 -6.30 5.81 6.54
N GLY A 13 -5.78 6.42 5.47
CA GLY A 13 -6.24 6.16 4.11
C GLY A 13 -6.11 4.68 3.71
N GLN A 14 -4.95 4.07 3.99
CA GLN A 14 -4.76 2.64 3.71
C GLN A 14 -5.66 1.75 4.57
N SER A 15 -5.89 2.09 5.84
CA SER A 15 -6.76 1.32 6.73
C SER A 15 -8.21 1.34 6.27
N MET A 16 -8.69 2.51 5.80
CA MET A 16 -10.03 2.64 5.22
C MET A 16 -10.19 1.78 3.97
N LEU A 17 -9.22 1.84 3.05
CA LEU A 17 -9.24 1.05 1.82
C LEU A 17 -9.10 -0.46 2.09
N ALA A 18 -8.22 -0.85 3.03
CA ALA A 18 -8.08 -2.24 3.44
C ALA A 18 -9.36 -2.78 4.10
N THR A 19 -10.04 -1.95 4.90
CA THR A 19 -11.35 -2.31 5.47
C THR A 19 -12.40 -2.47 4.37
N GLY A 20 -12.45 -1.57 3.40
CA GLY A 20 -13.31 -1.71 2.22
C GLY A 20 -13.02 -3.00 1.43
N LEU A 21 -11.75 -3.37 1.31
CA LEU A 21 -11.34 -4.61 0.64
C LEU A 21 -11.83 -5.84 1.41
N ALA A 22 -11.70 -5.83 2.74
CA ALA A 22 -12.22 -6.90 3.59
C ALA A 22 -13.75 -7.02 3.50
N ILE A 23 -14.47 -5.89 3.54
CA ILE A 23 -15.93 -5.87 3.40
C ILE A 23 -16.34 -6.44 2.04
N THR A 24 -15.74 -5.96 0.95
CA THR A 24 -16.08 -6.45 -0.41
C THR A 24 -15.78 -7.94 -0.57
N GLY A 25 -14.66 -8.43 -0.03
CA GLY A 25 -14.32 -9.86 -0.06
C GLY A 25 -15.26 -10.73 0.78
N LEU A 26 -15.64 -10.29 1.99
CA LEU A 26 -16.46 -11.09 2.91
C LEU A 26 -17.96 -11.06 2.56
N SER A 27 -18.45 -9.97 1.96
CA SER A 27 -19.85 -9.81 1.59
C SER A 27 -20.25 -10.56 0.31
N GLY A 28 -19.28 -11.15 -0.40
CA GLY A 28 -19.54 -11.77 -1.70
C GLY A 28 -19.97 -10.78 -2.77
N LEU A 29 -19.66 -9.48 -2.60
CA LEU A 29 -19.84 -8.47 -3.64
C LEU A 29 -19.07 -8.87 -4.90
N SER A 30 -19.51 -8.35 -6.05
CA SER A 30 -18.94 -8.76 -7.34
C SER A 30 -17.42 -8.59 -7.36
N LEU A 31 -16.75 -9.51 -8.07
CA LEU A 31 -15.29 -9.49 -8.26
C LEU A 31 -14.79 -8.14 -8.79
N VAL A 32 -15.61 -7.43 -9.56
CA VAL A 32 -15.31 -6.08 -10.07
C VAL A 32 -15.11 -5.08 -8.94
N TRP A 33 -15.96 -5.11 -7.91
CA TRP A 33 -15.81 -4.22 -6.74
C TRP A 33 -14.56 -4.57 -5.95
N PHE A 34 -14.29 -5.86 -5.74
CA PHE A 34 -13.08 -6.31 -5.06
C PHE A 34 -11.81 -5.82 -5.79
N ILE A 35 -11.74 -6.03 -7.12
CA ILE A 35 -10.63 -5.57 -7.95
C ILE A 35 -10.53 -4.04 -7.92
N GLY A 36 -11.65 -3.33 -7.98
CA GLY A 36 -11.68 -1.87 -7.91
C GLY A 36 -11.08 -1.33 -6.61
N VAL A 37 -11.50 -1.87 -5.46
CA VAL A 37 -10.95 -1.46 -4.15
C VAL A 37 -9.48 -1.87 -4.01
N LEU A 38 -9.10 -3.06 -4.46
CA LEU A 38 -7.70 -3.52 -4.46
C LEU A 38 -6.82 -2.59 -5.30
N SER A 39 -7.31 -2.19 -6.47
CA SER A 39 -6.59 -1.28 -7.37
C SER A 39 -6.42 0.10 -6.75
N LEU A 40 -7.46 0.64 -6.13
CA LEU A 40 -7.39 1.92 -5.40
C LEU A 40 -6.38 1.86 -4.25
N LEU A 41 -6.37 0.75 -3.49
CA LEU A 41 -5.40 0.53 -2.43
C LEU A 41 -3.97 0.44 -2.98
N GLY A 42 -3.75 -0.33 -4.04
CA GLY A 42 -2.46 -0.43 -4.71
C GLY A 42 -1.96 0.91 -5.25
N LEU A 43 -2.83 1.71 -5.87
CA LEU A 43 -2.51 3.05 -6.35
C LEU A 43 -2.15 4.00 -5.21
N TRP A 44 -2.92 3.98 -4.11
CA TRP A 44 -2.60 4.77 -2.92
C TRP A 44 -1.22 4.41 -2.35
N GLN A 45 -0.95 3.12 -2.21
CA GLN A 45 0.32 2.61 -1.70
C GLN A 45 1.48 2.93 -2.66
N GLY A 46 1.29 2.80 -3.97
CA GLY A 46 2.27 3.19 -4.97
C GLY A 46 2.59 4.68 -4.92
N ALA A 47 1.57 5.55 -4.88
CA ALA A 47 1.76 6.99 -4.72
C ALA A 47 2.45 7.35 -3.40
N SER A 48 2.08 6.67 -2.30
CA SER A 48 2.75 6.82 -1.01
C SER A 48 4.22 6.44 -1.07
N ALA A 49 4.56 5.34 -1.76
CA ALA A 49 5.93 4.86 -1.94
C ALA A 49 6.77 5.84 -2.77
N VAL A 50 6.22 6.38 -3.86
CA VAL A 50 6.87 7.39 -4.71
C VAL A 50 7.16 8.64 -3.88
N HIS A 51 6.17 9.12 -3.14
CA HIS A 51 6.33 10.31 -2.30
C HIS A 51 7.39 10.08 -1.21
N LEU A 52 7.42 8.90 -0.56
CA LEU A 52 8.44 8.58 0.44
C LEU A 52 9.85 8.45 -0.14
N ALA A 53 9.97 7.84 -1.31
CA ALA A 53 11.25 7.68 -1.98
C ALA A 53 11.82 9.02 -2.42
N LEU A 54 10.99 9.91 -3.00
CA LEU A 54 11.46 11.18 -3.56
C LEU A 54 11.60 12.29 -2.53
N ALA A 55 10.62 12.46 -1.62
CA ALA A 55 10.62 13.59 -0.69
C ALA A 55 11.46 13.33 0.57
N TYR A 56 11.72 12.06 0.90
CA TYR A 56 12.37 11.68 2.16
C TYR A 56 13.51 10.67 1.98
N GLU A 57 13.91 10.37 0.74
CA GLU A 57 14.98 9.43 0.39
C GLU A 57 14.82 8.05 1.06
N TYR A 58 13.58 7.62 1.26
CA TYR A 58 13.29 6.42 2.05
C TYR A 58 13.58 5.15 1.23
N ARG A 59 14.81 4.62 1.37
CA ARG A 59 15.33 3.50 0.57
C ARG A 59 14.46 2.24 0.67
N GLU A 60 13.91 1.96 1.84
CA GLU A 60 13.05 0.78 2.04
C GLU A 60 11.79 0.76 1.17
N ARG A 61 11.34 1.91 0.65
CA ARG A 61 10.17 1.97 -0.26
C ARG A 61 10.47 1.64 -1.71
N HIS A 62 11.75 1.56 -2.10
CA HIS A 62 12.12 1.28 -3.49
C HIS A 62 11.72 -0.12 -3.93
N ILE A 63 11.81 -1.11 -3.03
CA ILE A 63 11.38 -2.48 -3.36
C ILE A 63 9.91 -2.50 -3.77
N PHE A 64 9.05 -1.73 -3.08
CA PHE A 64 7.63 -1.64 -3.39
C PHE A 64 7.33 -0.88 -4.67
N LEU A 65 8.17 0.09 -5.06
CA LEU A 65 8.05 0.73 -6.38
C LEU A 65 8.24 -0.29 -7.51
N TRP A 66 9.28 -1.11 -7.42
CA TRP A 66 9.51 -2.18 -8.40
C TRP A 66 8.41 -3.22 -8.37
N LEU A 67 7.90 -3.54 -7.18
CA LEU A 67 6.85 -4.52 -6.97
C LEU A 67 5.52 -4.05 -7.60
N PHE A 68 5.10 -2.82 -7.34
CA PHE A 68 3.90 -2.24 -7.94
C PHE A 68 4.04 -2.00 -9.44
N LEU A 69 5.22 -1.57 -9.92
CA LEU A 69 5.48 -1.46 -11.35
C LEU A 69 5.38 -2.83 -12.03
N GLY A 70 5.98 -3.86 -11.44
CA GLY A 70 5.86 -5.24 -11.88
C GLY A 70 4.39 -5.64 -11.99
N PHE A 71 3.61 -5.43 -10.93
CA PHE A 71 2.17 -5.74 -10.95
C PHE A 71 1.40 -5.01 -12.04
N ILE A 72 1.62 -3.72 -12.25
CA ILE A 72 0.95 -2.96 -13.31
C ILE A 72 1.26 -3.55 -14.69
N LEU A 73 2.53 -3.91 -14.93
CA LEU A 73 2.97 -4.45 -16.22
C LEU A 73 2.52 -5.89 -16.44
N THR A 74 2.48 -6.71 -15.38
CA THR A 74 2.20 -8.14 -15.50
C THR A 74 0.74 -8.49 -15.28
N LEU A 75 -0.06 -7.64 -14.63
CA LEU A 75 -1.46 -7.94 -14.30
C LEU A 75 -2.30 -8.31 -15.53
N PRO A 76 -2.26 -7.58 -16.67
CA PRO A 76 -3.06 -7.95 -17.84
C PRO A 76 -2.72 -9.35 -18.36
N LEU A 77 -1.41 -9.65 -18.43
CA LEU A 77 -0.92 -10.96 -18.86
C LEU A 77 -1.25 -12.06 -17.83
N GLY A 78 -1.13 -11.76 -16.55
CA GLY A 78 -1.46 -12.68 -15.46
C GLY A 78 -2.94 -13.05 -15.46
N ILE A 79 -3.84 -12.08 -15.63
CA ILE A 79 -5.27 -12.34 -15.76
C ILE A 79 -5.54 -13.21 -16.99
N TRP A 80 -4.86 -12.97 -18.11
CA TRP A 80 -5.02 -13.77 -19.32
C TRP A 80 -4.53 -15.22 -19.15
N LEU A 81 -3.43 -15.44 -18.41
CA LEU A 81 -2.81 -16.76 -18.25
C LEU A 81 -3.41 -17.60 -17.11
N ILE A 82 -3.60 -17.01 -15.93
CA ILE A 82 -3.99 -17.72 -14.70
C ILE A 82 -5.31 -17.20 -14.10
N GLY A 83 -5.99 -16.29 -14.79
CA GLY A 83 -7.31 -15.78 -14.39
C GLY A 83 -7.26 -15.05 -13.05
N VAL A 84 -8.25 -15.33 -12.21
CA VAL A 84 -8.41 -14.68 -10.90
C VAL A 84 -7.23 -14.93 -9.95
N TRP A 85 -6.46 -16.00 -10.16
CA TRP A 85 -5.28 -16.31 -9.34
C TRP A 85 -4.17 -15.26 -9.47
N ALA A 86 -4.15 -14.48 -10.56
CA ALA A 86 -3.23 -13.35 -10.71
C ALA A 86 -3.41 -12.26 -9.65
N ILE A 87 -4.57 -12.22 -8.99
CA ILE A 87 -4.87 -11.27 -7.91
C ILE A 87 -4.10 -11.62 -6.63
N PHE A 88 -3.83 -12.91 -6.40
CA PHE A 88 -3.20 -13.38 -5.16
C PHE A 88 -1.83 -12.73 -4.87
N PRO A 89 -0.83 -12.74 -5.78
CA PRO A 89 0.45 -12.09 -5.52
C PRO A 89 0.30 -10.58 -5.27
N ILE A 90 -0.67 -9.94 -5.91
CA ILE A 90 -0.93 -8.50 -5.76
C ILE A 90 -1.47 -8.20 -4.37
N SER A 91 -2.46 -8.97 -3.93
CA SER A 91 -2.98 -8.89 -2.57
C SER A 91 -1.87 -9.08 -1.53
N LEU A 92 -0.95 -10.03 -1.73
CA LEU A 92 0.20 -10.21 -0.83
C LEU A 92 1.12 -8.98 -0.80
N GLY A 93 1.45 -8.40 -1.95
CA GLY A 93 2.28 -7.20 -2.01
C GLY A 93 1.62 -5.99 -1.33
N VAL A 94 0.31 -5.84 -1.52
CA VAL A 94 -0.50 -4.79 -0.86
C VAL A 94 -0.53 -4.97 0.66
N ILE A 95 -0.70 -6.20 1.14
CA ILE A 95 -0.65 -6.52 2.58
C ILE A 95 0.73 -6.25 3.14
N ALA A 96 1.80 -6.68 2.45
CA ALA A 96 3.18 -6.45 2.87
C ALA A 96 3.47 -4.94 2.99
N TYR A 97 3.06 -4.13 2.01
CA TYR A 97 3.22 -2.68 2.07
C TYR A 97 2.51 -2.07 3.29
N PHE A 98 1.27 -2.51 3.56
CA PHE A 98 0.48 -2.04 4.69
C PHE A 98 1.17 -2.34 6.03
N ILE A 99 1.70 -3.56 6.20
CA ILE A 99 2.45 -3.94 7.41
C ILE A 99 3.66 -3.04 7.62
N VAL A 100 4.42 -2.77 6.55
CA VAL A 100 5.57 -1.85 6.63
C VAL A 100 5.12 -0.42 6.96
N THR A 101 4.02 0.07 6.39
CA THR A 101 3.44 1.37 6.77
C THR A 101 3.02 1.43 8.24
N VAL A 102 2.42 0.37 8.78
CA VAL A 102 2.09 0.29 10.22
C VAL A 102 3.36 0.38 11.05
N ARG A 103 4.38 -0.44 10.75
CA ARG A 103 5.65 -0.45 11.48
C ARG A 103 6.31 0.92 11.47
N ASP A 104 6.51 1.51 10.29
CA ASP A 104 7.16 2.81 10.15
C ASP A 104 6.36 3.92 10.87
N THR A 105 5.02 3.83 10.87
CA THR A 105 4.18 4.77 11.60
C THR A 105 4.38 4.65 13.10
N LEU A 106 4.45 3.43 13.64
CA LEU A 106 4.69 3.19 15.07
C LEU A 106 6.07 3.71 15.49
N GLU A 107 7.11 3.42 14.72
CA GLU A 107 8.46 3.93 14.95
C GLU A 107 8.48 5.46 14.99
N GLU A 108 7.84 6.12 14.02
CA GLU A 108 7.76 7.59 13.95
C GLU A 108 6.95 8.19 15.12
N MET A 109 5.92 7.49 15.61
CA MET A 109 5.17 7.94 16.78
C MET A 109 5.94 7.80 18.10
N GLN A 110 6.85 6.83 18.19
CA GLN A 110 7.67 6.59 19.37
C GLN A 110 8.89 7.51 19.48
N ARG A 111 9.30 8.19 18.39
CA ARG A 111 10.43 9.13 18.44
C ARG A 111 10.19 10.29 19.43
N PRO A 112 11.18 10.62 20.29
CA PRO A 112 11.07 11.69 21.28
C PRO A 112 10.85 13.05 20.62
N ARG A 113 10.17 13.97 21.33
CA ARG A 113 9.80 15.31 20.81
C ARG A 113 11.02 16.12 20.34
N SER A 114 12.14 16.00 21.04
CA SER A 114 13.41 16.66 20.68
C SER A 114 13.95 16.28 19.30
N PHE A 115 13.52 15.14 18.76
CA PHE A 115 13.90 14.71 17.41
C PHE A 115 13.18 15.51 16.31
N TRP A 116 12.08 16.19 16.65
CA TRP A 116 11.24 16.96 15.72
C TRP A 116 11.57 18.45 15.67
N ASP A 117 12.37 18.92 16.63
CA ASP A 117 12.79 20.32 16.76
C ASP A 117 14.14 20.61 16.07
N LEU A 118 14.75 19.59 15.43
CA LEU A 118 15.97 19.65 14.62
C LEU A 118 15.65 19.70 13.12
#